data_AF-A0A2E2VDW0-F1
#
_entry.id   AF-A0A2E2VDW0-F1
#
_cell.length_a   1.000
_cell.length_b   1.000
_cell.length_c   1.000
_cell.angle_alpha   90.00
_cell.angle_beta   90.00
_cell.angle_gamma   90.00
#
_symmetry.space_group_name_H-M   'P 1'
#
loop_
_entity.id
_entity.type
_entity.pdbx_description
1 polymer ?
#
loop_
_entity_poly.entity_id
_entity_poly.type
_entity_poly.pdbx_seq_one_letter_code
_entity_poly.pdbx_strand_id
1 'polypeptide(L)'
;MKKTLNDILLNYQAIEVDLIENNGEVTDDIEKTLQINESELSDKMNGYEKFTRYLKHQSEYLKSLEDHYNKRRKAIDNSVGRLKERMVHAMKITGKNKIKTDEFNFSIGTSRRYKIDTEKLDNIIQESLIQDGLAESVFKPNLSEIKSKYKEEESPDWLNIEENDFLRVS
;
A
#
# COMPACT_ATOMS: atom_id res chain seq x y z
N MET A 1 -32.78 6.69 20.25
CA MET A 1 -31.51 5.95 20.04
C MET A 1 -31.15 6.10 18.57
N LYS A 2 -29.91 6.45 18.19
CA LYS A 2 -29.57 6.64 16.76
C LYS A 2 -29.50 5.28 16.06
N LYS A 3 -30.29 5.07 15.01
CA LYS A 3 -30.36 3.81 14.25
C LYS A 3 -29.04 3.48 13.55
N THR A 4 -28.72 2.20 13.42
CA THR A 4 -27.64 1.70 12.58
C THR A 4 -28.10 1.56 11.13
N LEU A 5 -27.17 1.39 10.20
CA LEU A 5 -27.52 1.07 8.80
C LEU A 5 -28.37 -0.19 8.69
N ASN A 6 -28.06 -1.19 9.52
CA ASN A 6 -28.83 -2.43 9.56
C ASN A 6 -30.26 -2.19 10.06
N ASP A 7 -30.43 -1.33 11.08
CA ASP A 7 -31.76 -0.96 11.58
C ASP A 7 -32.57 -0.17 10.55
N ILE A 8 -31.92 0.67 9.73
CA ILE A 8 -32.57 1.38 8.62
C ILE A 8 -32.98 0.39 7.53
N LEU A 9 -32.12 -0.59 7.21
CA LEU A 9 -32.41 -1.62 6.21
C LEU A 9 -33.57 -2.53 6.63
N LEU A 10 -33.63 -2.89 7.91
CA LEU A 10 -34.75 -3.63 8.49
C LEU A 10 -36.07 -2.85 8.39
N ASN A 11 -36.05 -1.51 8.52
CA ASN A 11 -37.26 -0.71 8.32
C ASN A 11 -37.72 -0.70 6.86
N TYR A 12 -36.81 -0.72 5.87
CA TYR A 12 -37.19 -0.86 4.47
C TYR A 12 -37.85 -2.21 4.19
N GLN A 13 -37.36 -3.29 4.83
CA GLN A 13 -38.01 -4.61 4.75
C GLN A 13 -39.40 -4.61 5.40
N ALA A 14 -39.57 -3.89 6.52
CA ALA A 14 -40.88 -3.73 7.15
C ALA A 14 -41.85 -2.94 6.25
N ILE A 15 -41.38 -1.85 5.61
CA ILE A 15 -42.16 -1.10 4.62
C ILE A 15 -42.57 -1.99 3.44
N GLU A 16 -41.69 -2.88 2.98
CA GLU A 16 -42.01 -3.83 1.90
C GLU A 16 -43.17 -4.76 2.29
N VAL A 17 -43.17 -5.28 3.52
CA VAL A 17 -44.28 -6.07 4.07
C VAL A 17 -45.56 -5.24 4.14
N ASP A 18 -45.49 -4.02 4.69
CA ASP A 18 -46.66 -3.14 4.79
C ASP A 18 -47.23 -2.77 3.42
N LEU A 19 -46.38 -2.57 2.41
CA LEU A 19 -46.78 -2.34 1.01
C LEU A 19 -47.53 -3.56 0.46
N ILE A 20 -47.01 -4.77 0.68
CA ILE A 20 -47.66 -6.01 0.22
C ILE A 20 -49.03 -6.20 0.89
N GLU A 21 -49.11 -5.94 2.21
CA GLU A 21 -50.36 -6.05 2.98
C GLU A 21 -51.40 -5.00 2.57
N ASN A 22 -50.95 -3.81 2.15
CA ASN A 22 -51.82 -2.75 1.61
C ASN A 22 -52.02 -2.86 0.08
N ASN A 23 -51.86 -4.05 -0.51
CA ASN A 23 -52.08 -4.30 -1.94
C ASN A 23 -51.25 -3.39 -2.88
N GLY A 24 -50.09 -2.93 -2.44
CA GLY A 24 -49.20 -2.03 -3.17
C GLY A 24 -49.55 -0.54 -3.03
N GLU A 25 -50.50 -0.17 -2.17
CA GLU A 25 -50.83 1.22 -1.91
C GLU A 25 -49.81 1.88 -0.96
N VAL A 26 -49.26 3.02 -1.36
CA VAL A 26 -48.37 3.82 -0.53
C VAL A 26 -49.23 4.70 0.37
N THR A 27 -49.41 4.28 1.61
CA THR A 27 -50.14 5.04 2.62
C THR A 27 -49.29 6.19 3.17
N ASP A 28 -49.94 7.19 3.78
CA ASP A 28 -49.24 8.32 4.41
C ASP A 28 -48.20 7.88 5.46
N ASP A 29 -48.46 6.76 6.15
CA ASP A 29 -47.52 6.20 7.14
C ASP A 29 -46.31 5.54 6.46
N ILE A 30 -46.49 4.89 5.31
CA ILE A 30 -45.39 4.33 4.49
C ILE A 30 -44.53 5.47 3.93
N GLU A 31 -45.15 6.50 3.34
CA GLU A 31 -44.47 7.68 2.80
C GLU A 31 -43.63 8.40 3.87
N LYS A 32 -44.22 8.60 5.06
CA LYS A 32 -43.53 9.22 6.19
C LYS A 32 -42.34 8.37 6.69
N THR A 33 -42.49 7.05 6.72
CA THR A 33 -41.42 6.14 7.15
C THR A 33 -40.28 6.09 6.13
N LEU A 34 -40.59 6.14 4.83
CA LEU A 34 -39.60 6.27 3.75
C LEU A 34 -38.78 7.56 3.89
N GLN A 35 -39.43 8.70 4.12
CA GLN A 35 -38.74 9.99 4.31
C GLN A 35 -37.84 10.00 5.55
N ILE A 36 -38.28 9.39 6.66
CA ILE A 36 -37.47 9.26 7.87
C ILE A 36 -36.23 8.39 7.58
N ASN A 37 -36.40 7.23 6.93
CA ASN A 37 -35.30 6.34 6.61
C ASN A 37 -34.27 7.00 5.67
N GLU A 38 -34.71 7.76 4.67
CA GLU A 38 -33.83 8.52 3.77
C GLU A 38 -33.00 9.55 4.54
N SER A 39 -33.63 10.32 5.44
CA SER A 39 -32.93 11.29 6.29
C SER A 39 -31.95 10.61 7.25
N GLU A 40 -32.34 9.51 7.89
CA GLU A 40 -31.47 8.75 8.80
C GLU A 40 -30.27 8.14 8.07
N LEU A 41 -30.47 7.63 6.85
CA LEU A 41 -29.41 7.10 5.99
C LEU A 41 -28.42 8.19 5.58
N SER A 42 -28.94 9.33 5.11
CA SER A 42 -28.13 10.49 4.71
C SER A 42 -27.25 11.00 5.86
N ASP A 43 -27.82 11.16 7.05
CA ASP A 43 -27.09 11.56 8.25
C ASP A 43 -25.99 10.54 8.63
N LYS A 44 -26.28 9.24 8.47
CA LYS A 44 -25.31 8.18 8.76
C LYS A 44 -24.15 8.18 7.78
N MET A 45 -24.42 8.32 6.48
CA MET A 45 -23.40 8.44 5.44
C MET A 45 -22.52 9.67 5.66
N ASN A 46 -23.12 10.82 5.97
CA ASN A 46 -22.39 12.04 6.31
C ASN A 46 -21.51 11.84 7.55
N GLY A 47 -22.00 11.13 8.56
CA GLY A 47 -21.21 10.75 9.75
C GLY A 47 -20.00 9.89 9.41
N TYR A 48 -20.17 8.87 8.56
CA TYR A 48 -19.07 8.03 8.10
C TYR A 48 -18.06 8.80 7.27
N GLU A 49 -18.48 9.66 6.35
CA GLU A 49 -17.56 10.47 5.55
C GLU A 49 -16.75 11.44 6.42
N LYS A 50 -17.38 12.10 7.39
CA LYS A 50 -16.69 12.96 8.38
C LYS A 50 -15.63 12.18 9.15
N PHE A 51 -15.96 10.96 9.60
CA PHE A 51 -15.03 10.12 10.34
C PHE A 51 -13.89 9.59 9.44
N THR A 52 -14.19 9.18 8.22
CA THR A 52 -13.19 8.77 7.22
C THR A 52 -12.20 9.89 6.93
N ARG A 53 -12.67 11.13 6.73
CA ARG A 53 -11.80 12.30 6.55
C ARG A 53 -10.93 12.56 7.77
N TYR A 54 -11.49 12.48 8.96
CA TYR A 54 -10.73 12.58 10.20
C TYR A 54 -9.62 11.52 10.26
N LEU A 55 -9.93 10.26 10.00
CA LEU A 55 -8.95 9.17 10.00
C LEU A 55 -7.88 9.35 8.92
N LYS A 56 -8.26 9.83 7.73
CA LYS A 56 -7.33 10.13 6.64
C LYS A 56 -6.30 11.19 7.07
N HIS A 57 -6.75 12.27 7.69
CA HIS A 57 -5.84 13.30 8.19
C HIS A 57 -4.93 12.79 9.32
N GLN A 58 -5.43 11.94 10.22
CA GLN A 58 -4.58 11.29 11.23
C GLN A 58 -3.50 10.41 10.58
N SER A 59 -3.86 9.64 9.55
CA SER A 59 -2.92 8.81 8.78
C SER A 59 -1.85 9.64 8.09
N GLU A 60 -2.23 10.73 7.42
CA GLU A 60 -1.31 11.68 6.78
C GLU A 60 -0.34 12.32 7.79
N TYR A 61 -0.84 12.72 8.96
CA TYR A 61 -0.01 13.25 10.04
C TYR A 61 1.00 12.21 10.53
N LEU A 62 0.58 10.97 10.79
CA LEU A 62 1.48 9.89 11.18
C LEU A 62 2.55 9.62 10.11
N LYS A 63 2.18 9.66 8.82
CA LYS A 63 3.12 9.51 7.73
C LYS A 63 4.19 10.61 7.73
N SER A 64 3.79 11.85 8.00
CA SER A 64 4.73 12.98 8.11
C SER A 64 5.76 12.79 9.24
N LEU A 65 5.33 12.21 10.37
CA LEU A 65 6.22 11.88 11.48
C LEU A 65 7.16 10.73 11.12
N GLU A 66 6.65 9.68 10.47
CA GLU A 66 7.48 8.58 9.97
C GLU A 66 8.60 9.10 9.06
N ASP A 67 8.27 9.98 8.11
CA ASP A 67 9.24 10.58 7.21
C ASP A 67 10.28 11.44 7.96
N HIS A 68 9.85 12.21 8.97
CA HIS A 68 10.76 12.98 9.81
C HIS A 68 11.75 12.09 10.56
N TYR A 69 11.25 11.05 11.25
CA TYR A 69 12.09 10.14 12.01
C TYR A 69 12.98 9.27 11.12
N ASN A 70 12.50 8.89 9.93
CA ASN A 70 13.32 8.18 8.95
C ASN A 70 14.48 9.05 8.47
N LYS A 71 14.24 10.33 8.15
CA LYS A 71 15.30 11.29 7.80
C LYS A 71 16.32 11.43 8.93
N ARG A 72 15.85 11.59 10.18
CA ARG A 72 16.71 11.70 11.36
C ARG A 72 17.56 10.44 11.57
N ARG A 73 16.96 9.26 11.51
CA ARG A 73 17.67 7.97 11.61
C ARG A 73 18.74 7.85 10.54
N LYS A 74 18.39 8.10 9.27
CA LYS A 74 19.35 8.06 8.15
C LYS A 74 20.52 9.03 8.36
N ALA A 75 20.28 10.23 8.91
CA ALA A 75 21.36 11.18 9.21
C ALA A 75 22.32 10.65 10.28
N ILE A 76 21.81 9.96 11.29
CA ILE A 76 22.62 9.30 12.33
C ILE A 76 23.42 8.14 11.71
N ASP A 77 22.77 7.26 10.96
CA ASP A 77 23.42 6.10 10.30
C ASP A 77 24.55 6.56 9.37
N ASN A 78 24.31 7.59 8.58
CA ASN A 78 25.32 8.19 7.70
C ASN A 78 26.49 8.78 8.50
N SER A 79 26.21 9.39 9.65
CA SER A 79 27.26 9.96 10.51
C SER A 79 28.10 8.86 11.15
N VAL A 80 27.48 7.78 11.63
CA VAL A 80 28.21 6.59 12.11
C VAL A 80 29.07 5.99 11.00
N GLY A 81 28.54 5.86 9.79
CA GLY A 81 29.29 5.40 8.61
C GLY A 81 30.53 6.25 8.34
N ARG A 82 30.35 7.57 8.25
CA ARG A 82 31.46 8.53 8.05
C ARG A 82 32.51 8.47 9.16
N LEU A 83 32.09 8.29 10.42
CA LEU A 83 33.02 8.14 11.54
C LEU A 83 33.86 6.86 11.38
N LYS A 84 33.24 5.73 11.05
CA LYS A 84 33.96 4.47 10.80
C LYS A 84 34.93 4.59 9.62
N GLU A 85 34.51 5.22 8.52
CA GLU A 85 35.39 5.48 7.37
C GLU A 85 36.59 6.34 7.75
N ARG A 86 36.37 7.40 8.54
CA ARG A 86 37.45 8.25 9.08
C ARG A 86 38.40 7.46 9.98
N MET A 87 37.88 6.57 10.82
CA MET A 87 38.70 5.68 11.65
C MET A 87 39.58 4.77 10.78
N VAL A 88 39.00 4.12 9.76
CA VAL A 88 39.76 3.29 8.81
C VAL A 88 40.82 4.11 8.06
N HIS A 89 40.46 5.31 7.61
CA HIS A 89 41.39 6.21 6.93
C HIS A 89 42.57 6.62 7.82
N ALA A 90 42.30 6.99 9.08
CA ALA A 90 43.34 7.32 10.05
C ALA A 90 44.26 6.11 10.33
N MET A 91 43.70 4.91 10.48
CA MET A 91 44.48 3.68 10.65
C MET A 91 45.38 3.41 9.43
N LYS A 92 44.89 3.63 8.21
CA LYS A 92 45.67 3.49 6.97
C LYS A 92 46.81 4.50 6.88
N ILE A 93 46.54 5.79 7.11
CA ILE A 93 47.57 6.85 7.05
C ILE A 93 48.66 6.61 8.08
N THR A 94 48.28 6.16 9.28
CA THR A 94 49.25 5.88 10.36
C THR A 94 49.96 4.53 10.21
N GLY A 95 49.64 3.74 9.18
CA GLY A 95 50.21 2.41 8.94
C GLY A 95 49.81 1.36 9.98
N LYS A 96 48.81 1.63 10.83
CA LYS A 96 48.38 0.73 11.91
C LYS A 96 47.19 -0.11 11.47
N ASN A 97 47.42 -1.38 11.14
CA ASN A 97 46.34 -2.30 10.77
C ASN A 97 45.54 -2.83 11.97
N LYS A 98 46.09 -2.75 13.19
CA LYS A 98 45.44 -3.13 14.46
C LYS A 98 45.76 -2.12 15.56
N ILE A 99 44.78 -1.77 16.38
CA ILE A 99 44.93 -0.92 17.57
C ILE A 99 44.15 -1.55 18.71
N LYS A 100 44.78 -1.70 19.88
CA LYS A 100 44.12 -2.13 21.12
C LYS A 100 44.08 -0.94 22.07
N THR A 101 42.91 -0.63 22.59
CA THR A 101 42.68 0.32 23.69
C THR A 101 42.26 -0.45 24.93
N ASP A 102 42.02 0.28 26.03
CA ASP A 102 41.56 -0.32 27.29
C ASP A 102 40.17 -0.96 27.15
N GLU A 103 39.32 -0.38 26.31
CA GLU A 103 37.92 -0.82 26.14
C GLU A 103 37.66 -1.57 24.83
N PHE A 104 38.45 -1.34 23.78
CA PHE A 104 38.14 -1.84 22.43
C PHE A 104 39.37 -2.32 21.64
N ASN A 105 39.14 -3.27 20.75
CA ASN A 105 40.13 -3.73 19.77
C ASN A 105 39.65 -3.35 18.36
N PHE A 106 40.49 -2.65 17.62
CA PHE A 106 40.23 -2.22 16.25
C PHE A 106 41.14 -2.96 15.29
N SER A 107 40.58 -3.44 14.19
CA SER A 107 41.33 -4.04 13.09
C SER A 107 40.69 -3.68 11.76
N ILE A 108 41.49 -3.40 10.74
CA ILE A 108 40.98 -3.19 9.38
C ILE A 108 40.60 -4.55 8.78
N GLY A 109 39.32 -4.71 8.45
CA GLY A 109 38.80 -5.85 7.67
C GLY A 109 38.49 -5.44 6.23
N THR A 110 38.55 -6.40 5.32
CA THR A 110 38.13 -6.22 3.91
C THR A 110 36.89 -7.05 3.62
N SER A 111 35.84 -6.41 3.09
CA SER A 111 34.65 -7.09 2.59
C SER A 111 34.57 -6.91 1.07
N ARG A 112 34.16 -7.97 0.36
CA ARG A 112 33.97 -7.96 -1.10
C ARG A 112 32.47 -7.90 -1.39
N ARG A 113 32.07 -6.96 -2.24
CA ARG A 113 30.70 -6.88 -2.79
C ARG A 113 30.78 -7.10 -4.30
N TYR A 114 30.04 -8.07 -4.79
CA TYR A 114 29.87 -8.30 -6.23
C TYR A 114 28.72 -7.43 -6.72
N LYS A 115 28.91 -6.75 -7.85
CA LYS A 115 27.88 -5.99 -8.56
C LYS A 115 27.91 -6.42 -10.02
N ILE A 116 26.76 -6.69 -10.59
CA ILE A 116 26.61 -6.99 -12.01
C ILE A 116 26.44 -5.66 -12.75
N ASP A 117 27.23 -5.47 -13.79
CA ASP A 117 27.16 -4.32 -14.68
C ASP A 117 26.25 -4.69 -15.85
N THR A 118 24.98 -4.29 -15.75
CA THR A 118 23.95 -4.70 -16.71
C THR A 118 24.16 -4.14 -18.11
N GLU A 119 24.88 -3.03 -18.25
CA GLU A 119 25.19 -2.43 -19.56
C GLU A 119 26.15 -3.29 -20.38
N LYS A 120 26.85 -4.23 -19.73
CA LYS A 120 27.78 -5.16 -20.36
C LYS A 120 27.18 -6.55 -20.58
N LEU A 121 25.92 -6.75 -20.23
CA LEU A 121 25.21 -8.01 -20.46
C LEU A 121 24.62 -7.99 -21.87
N ASP A 122 25.41 -8.40 -22.86
CA ASP A 122 24.89 -8.70 -24.19
C ASP A 122 24.12 -10.04 -24.20
N ASN A 123 23.47 -10.34 -25.31
CA ASN A 123 22.64 -11.54 -25.45
C ASN A 123 23.45 -12.84 -25.27
N ILE A 124 24.71 -12.86 -25.70
CA ILE A 124 25.58 -14.05 -25.59
C ILE A 124 25.90 -14.32 -24.12
N ILE A 125 26.23 -13.28 -23.36
CA ILE A 125 26.49 -13.38 -21.93
C ILE A 125 25.21 -13.77 -21.17
N GLN A 126 24.06 -13.19 -21.53
CA GLN A 126 22.78 -13.54 -20.91
C GLN A 126 22.43 -15.02 -21.13
N GLU A 127 22.57 -15.53 -22.34
CA GLU A 127 22.33 -16.94 -22.67
C GLU A 127 23.29 -17.86 -21.92
N SER A 128 24.58 -17.52 -21.85
CA SER A 128 25.57 -18.28 -21.07
C SER A 128 25.22 -18.30 -19.59
N LEU A 129 24.81 -17.16 -19.00
CA LEU A 129 24.42 -17.09 -17.59
C LEU A 129 23.19 -17.95 -17.30
N ILE A 130 22.23 -18.01 -18.22
CA ILE A 130 21.05 -18.88 -18.09
C ILE A 130 21.45 -20.35 -18.20
N GLN A 131 22.29 -20.70 -19.18
CA GLN A 131 22.78 -22.06 -19.38
C GLN A 131 23.56 -22.58 -18.16
N ASP A 132 24.35 -21.71 -17.53
CA ASP A 132 25.14 -22.03 -16.34
C ASP A 132 24.31 -22.04 -15.04
N GLY A 133 23.00 -21.75 -15.11
CA GLY A 133 22.12 -21.69 -13.94
C GLY A 133 22.39 -20.49 -13.02
N LEU A 134 23.04 -19.45 -13.54
CA LEU A 134 23.35 -18.21 -12.83
C LEU A 134 22.29 -17.11 -13.05
N ALA A 135 21.37 -17.32 -14.00
CA ALA A 135 20.24 -16.44 -14.30
C ALA A 135 19.02 -17.24 -14.74
N GLU A 136 17.83 -16.65 -14.63
CA GLU A 136 16.56 -17.22 -15.09
C GLU A 136 15.82 -16.22 -15.97
N SER A 137 15.20 -16.71 -17.04
CA SER A 137 14.28 -15.90 -17.85
C SER A 137 12.90 -15.91 -17.20
N VAL A 138 12.48 -14.76 -16.67
CA VAL A 138 11.17 -14.62 -16.01
C VAL A 138 10.16 -14.08 -17.02
N PHE A 139 9.12 -14.86 -17.30
CA PHE A 139 7.96 -14.36 -18.02
C PHE A 139 7.15 -13.42 -17.11
N LYS A 140 7.11 -12.13 -17.46
CA LYS A 140 6.37 -11.10 -16.72
C LYS A 140 5.25 -10.53 -17.60
N PRO A 141 3.98 -10.92 -17.36
CA PRO A 141 2.85 -10.34 -18.06
C PRO A 141 2.79 -8.82 -17.86
N ASN A 142 2.61 -8.08 -18.94
CA ASN A 142 2.37 -6.65 -18.85
C ASN A 142 0.86 -6.40 -18.66
N LEU A 143 0.43 -6.37 -17.40
CA LEU A 143 -0.99 -6.19 -17.05
C LEU A 143 -1.59 -4.90 -17.61
N SER A 144 -0.80 -3.84 -17.79
CA SER A 144 -1.30 -2.58 -18.36
C SER A 144 -1.67 -2.76 -19.83
N GLU A 145 -0.79 -3.41 -20.60
CA GLU A 145 -1.05 -3.69 -22.02
C GLU A 145 -2.16 -4.71 -22.20
N ILE A 146 -2.17 -5.76 -21.37
CA ILE A 146 -3.24 -6.76 -21.33
C ILE A 146 -4.59 -6.10 -21.05
N LYS A 147 -4.66 -5.22 -20.04
CA LYS A 147 -5.88 -4.48 -19.71
C LYS A 147 -6.34 -3.59 -20.87
N SER A 148 -5.42 -2.89 -21.52
CA SER A 148 -5.75 -2.02 -22.66
C SER A 148 -6.31 -2.82 -23.84
N LYS A 149 -5.75 -3.99 -24.13
CA LYS A 149 -6.19 -4.87 -25.22
C LYS A 149 -7.59 -5.45 -24.96
N TYR A 150 -7.81 -6.02 -23.78
CA TYR A 150 -9.08 -6.69 -23.43
C TYR A 150 -10.09 -5.76 -22.75
N LYS A 151 -9.95 -4.44 -22.94
CA LYS A 151 -10.88 -3.44 -22.38
C LYS A 151 -12.25 -3.46 -23.08
N GLU A 152 -12.23 -3.69 -24.39
CA GLU A 152 -13.42 -3.67 -25.27
C GLU A 152 -13.59 -4.99 -26.04
N GLU A 153 -12.64 -5.92 -25.93
CA GLU A 153 -12.68 -7.26 -26.53
C GLU A 153 -13.15 -8.30 -25.49
N GLU A 154 -13.67 -9.43 -25.98
CA GLU A 154 -13.99 -10.58 -25.12
C GLU A 154 -12.72 -11.07 -24.39
N SER A 155 -12.84 -11.21 -23.07
CA SER A 155 -11.71 -11.60 -22.23
C SER A 155 -11.43 -13.10 -22.34
N PRO A 156 -10.16 -13.52 -22.50
CA PRO A 156 -9.81 -14.92 -22.63
C PRO A 156 -9.95 -15.68 -21.30
N ASP A 157 -10.13 -17.01 -21.38
CA ASP A 157 -10.40 -17.89 -20.22
C ASP A 157 -9.39 -17.83 -19.07
N TRP A 158 -8.15 -17.39 -19.33
CA TRP A 158 -7.10 -17.26 -18.33
C TRP A 158 -7.09 -15.89 -17.63
N LEU A 159 -7.88 -14.90 -18.09
CA LEU A 159 -7.96 -13.56 -17.52
C LEU A 159 -9.22 -13.42 -16.65
N ASN A 160 -9.04 -13.42 -15.34
CA ASN A 160 -10.13 -13.18 -14.40
C ASN A 160 -10.31 -11.66 -14.15
N ILE A 161 -11.52 -11.14 -14.32
CA ILE A 161 -11.88 -9.74 -14.07
C ILE A 161 -12.82 -9.69 -12.86
N GLU A 162 -12.35 -9.10 -11.77
CA GLU A 162 -13.15 -8.89 -10.55
C GLU A 162 -13.70 -7.46 -10.53
N GLU A 163 -15.02 -7.33 -10.68
CA GLU A 163 -15.73 -6.06 -10.52
C GLU A 163 -16.14 -5.89 -9.05
N ASN A 164 -15.75 -4.76 -8.46
CA ASN A 164 -16.10 -4.40 -7.10
C ASN A 164 -16.73 -3.01 -7.08
N ASP A 165 -17.91 -2.90 -6.48
CA ASP A 165 -18.55 -1.61 -6.26
C ASP A 165 -17.75 -0.77 -5.26
N PHE A 166 -17.62 0.53 -5.56
CA PHE A 166 -16.99 1.48 -4.65
C PHE A 166 -17.78 2.79 -4.60
N LEU A 167 -17.79 3.42 -3.43
CA LEU A 167 -18.42 4.72 -3.24
C LEU A 167 -17.47 5.83 -3.72
N ARG A 168 -17.97 6.70 -4.60
CA ARG A 168 -17.28 7.92 -5.04
C ARG A 168 -17.89 9.12 -4.33
N VAL A 169 -17.09 9.83 -3.54
CA VAL A 169 -17.48 11.11 -2.91
C VAL A 169 -16.74 12.22 -3.63
N SER A 170 -17.48 13.13 -4.28
CA SER A 170 -16.96 14.31 -5.00
C SER A 170 -16.89 15.54 -4.10
#